data_AF-A0A6A5RH41-F1
#
_entry.id   AF-A0A6A5RH41-F1
#
_cell.length_a   1.000
_cell.length_b   1.000
_cell.length_c   1.000
_cell.angle_alpha   90.00
_cell.angle_beta   90.00
_cell.angle_gamma   90.00
#
_symmetry.space_group_name_H-M   'P 1'
#
loop_
_entity.id
_entity.type
_entity.pdbx_description
1 polymer ?
#
loop_
_entity_poly.entity_id
_entity_poly.type
_entity_poly.pdbx_seq_one_letter_code
_entity_poly.pdbx_strand_id
1 'polypeptide(L)'
;MSTFKHPRLLGALALSLLATIEAQDSKKGFAFIGDTHASDNKLLSSDNSPISWYYNWSPNPNTDLISTGSLEFVPMIHGIEATEQSGTERMISSLDKSSTHLLSFNEPDGTTGSGGSSISPEDAARSYIDYVVPFRNGSRGGRDWKISHPSTTGSGNGLEWLRSFNSSCYDIDPENGCPTDFVAVHWYGDFGGLASWLGTLDEFYNANSTSQSTLKLWITEMGLPQQSAENTVGMMNQALPYLDGLDYVERYAWFGAFRTDDANEWTGDGVALFDDDGGLTELGALYMGEGFKEGQKGEGSGAGMLSVNLVAVVAMGLLSVLTSTL
;
A
#
# COMPACT_ATOMS: atom_id res chain seq x y z
N MET A 1 0.26 46.25 66.25
CA MET A 1 -0.75 45.36 65.65
C MET A 1 -0.34 45.07 64.22
N SER A 2 -0.26 43.78 63.90
CA SER A 2 0.43 43.19 62.75
C SER A 2 -0.23 43.53 61.41
N THR A 3 0.57 43.86 60.40
CA THR A 3 0.16 43.85 58.99
C THR A 3 1.14 42.95 58.22
N PHE A 4 0.72 41.72 57.98
CA PHE A 4 1.39 40.76 57.11
C PHE A 4 1.23 41.19 55.64
N LYS A 5 2.35 41.36 54.92
CA LYS A 5 2.38 41.32 53.45
C LYS A 5 2.74 39.89 53.05
N HIS A 6 1.88 39.22 52.30
CA HIS A 6 2.22 37.97 51.60
C HIS A 6 2.65 38.30 50.18
N PRO A 7 3.80 37.82 49.70
CA PRO A 7 4.09 37.79 48.28
C PRO A 7 3.33 36.61 47.64
N ARG A 8 2.60 36.87 46.55
CA ARG A 8 2.00 35.84 45.70
C ARG A 8 3.12 35.19 44.88
N LEU A 9 3.40 33.90 45.11
CA LEU A 9 4.14 33.08 44.15
C LEU A 9 3.22 32.83 42.96
N LEU A 10 3.61 33.31 41.76
CA LEU A 10 3.13 32.76 40.50
C LEU A 10 3.94 31.49 40.21
N GLY A 11 3.33 30.31 40.35
CA GLY A 11 3.85 29.08 39.79
C GLY A 11 3.39 28.96 38.33
N ALA A 12 4.33 29.00 37.38
CA ALA A 12 4.06 28.66 35.99
C ALA A 12 3.98 27.13 35.88
N LEU A 13 2.80 26.59 35.59
CA LEU A 13 2.62 25.19 35.22
C LEU A 13 3.00 25.05 33.75
N ALA A 14 4.19 24.52 33.47
CA ALA A 14 4.56 24.07 32.13
C ALA A 14 3.92 22.69 31.90
N LEU A 15 2.80 22.65 31.19
CA LEU A 15 2.27 21.39 30.65
C LEU A 15 3.08 21.03 29.41
N SER A 16 4.01 20.10 29.53
CA SER A 16 4.62 19.44 28.39
C SER A 16 3.59 18.50 27.76
N LEU A 17 3.03 18.89 26.60
CA LEU A 17 2.34 17.95 25.72
C LEU A 17 3.39 17.00 25.14
N LEU A 18 3.45 15.78 25.67
CA LEU A 18 4.02 14.65 24.97
C LEU A 18 2.96 14.16 23.98
N ALA A 19 3.11 14.52 22.70
CA ALA A 19 2.37 13.85 21.65
C ALA A 19 2.90 12.41 21.56
N THR A 20 2.08 11.44 21.96
CA THR A 20 2.32 10.05 21.64
C THR A 20 2.07 9.90 20.14
N ILE A 21 3.14 9.76 19.36
CA ILE A 21 3.04 9.24 17.99
C ILE A 21 2.63 7.77 18.16
N GLU A 22 1.34 7.47 17.96
CA GLU A 22 0.96 6.09 17.67
C GLU A 22 1.69 5.70 16.39
N ALA A 23 2.38 4.56 16.42
CA ALA A 23 2.94 3.99 15.20
C ALA A 23 1.77 3.70 14.27
N GLN A 24 1.60 4.53 13.24
CA GLN A 24 0.63 4.28 12.20
C GLN A 24 1.05 2.98 11.49
N ASP A 25 0.13 2.03 11.37
CA ASP A 25 0.36 0.83 10.55
C ASP A 25 0.75 1.28 9.14
N SER A 26 1.85 0.72 8.63
CA SER A 26 2.38 1.15 7.34
C SER A 26 1.39 0.88 6.21
N LYS A 27 1.19 1.88 5.35
CA LYS A 27 0.37 1.80 4.14
C LYS A 27 1.06 1.09 2.97
N LYS A 28 2.38 0.87 3.07
CA LYS A 28 3.25 0.42 1.97
C LYS A 28 3.02 -1.05 1.62
N GLY A 29 2.81 -1.33 0.34
CA GLY A 29 2.79 -2.66 -0.24
C GLY A 29 3.65 -2.75 -1.49
N PHE A 30 3.53 -3.83 -2.24
CA PHE A 30 4.17 -3.92 -3.56
C PHE A 30 3.38 -4.82 -4.50
N ALA A 31 3.43 -4.48 -5.78
CA ALA A 31 2.92 -5.28 -6.88
C ALA A 31 4.06 -6.18 -7.37
N PHE A 32 3.89 -7.50 -7.28
CA PHE A 32 5.02 -8.43 -7.39
C PHE A 32 4.66 -9.69 -8.15
N ILE A 33 5.11 -9.78 -9.39
CA ILE A 33 4.84 -10.95 -10.22
C ILE A 33 5.63 -12.17 -9.76
N GLY A 34 6.77 -11.96 -9.10
CA GLY A 34 7.72 -13.00 -8.75
C GLY A 34 8.99 -12.90 -9.59
N ASP A 35 10.15 -13.14 -8.96
CA ASP A 35 11.46 -13.19 -9.61
C ASP A 35 12.30 -14.34 -9.04
N THR A 36 13.55 -14.46 -9.54
CA THR A 36 14.51 -15.45 -9.02
C THR A 36 15.45 -14.89 -7.95
N HIS A 37 15.28 -13.62 -7.56
CA HIS A 37 16.19 -12.88 -6.69
C HIS A 37 15.77 -13.01 -5.22
N ALA A 38 15.95 -14.21 -4.66
CA ALA A 38 15.50 -14.54 -3.30
C ALA A 38 16.03 -13.60 -2.20
N SER A 39 17.22 -13.01 -2.37
CA SER A 39 17.75 -11.98 -1.47
C SER A 39 16.86 -10.74 -1.43
N ASP A 40 16.41 -10.29 -2.59
CA ASP A 40 15.73 -9.02 -2.77
C ASP A 40 14.33 -9.14 -2.16
N ASN A 41 13.66 -10.27 -2.42
CA ASN A 41 12.40 -10.67 -1.80
C ASN A 41 12.49 -10.73 -0.27
N LYS A 42 13.59 -11.28 0.26
CA LYS A 42 13.84 -11.32 1.71
C LYS A 42 14.02 -9.93 2.30
N LEU A 43 14.62 -8.99 1.56
CA LEU A 43 14.77 -7.62 2.03
C LEU A 43 13.41 -6.91 2.12
N LEU A 44 12.61 -7.02 1.06
CA LEU A 44 11.25 -6.45 0.99
C LEU A 44 10.30 -7.03 2.05
N SER A 45 10.48 -8.28 2.45
CA SER A 45 9.61 -8.98 3.41
C SER A 45 10.24 -9.21 4.79
N SER A 46 11.34 -8.52 5.11
CA SER A 46 12.01 -8.63 6.41
C SER A 46 11.19 -8.00 7.56
N ASP A 47 11.43 -8.43 8.80
CA ASP A 47 10.71 -7.93 9.99
C ASP A 47 10.81 -6.40 10.21
N ASN A 48 11.86 -5.77 9.68
CA ASN A 48 12.06 -4.32 9.76
C ASN A 48 11.54 -3.59 8.51
N SER A 49 11.03 -4.31 7.51
CA SER A 49 10.46 -3.72 6.30
C SER A 49 9.21 -2.91 6.65
N PRO A 50 9.01 -1.73 6.06
CA PRO A 50 7.73 -1.03 6.19
C PRO A 50 6.64 -1.69 5.35
N ILE A 51 6.96 -2.67 4.50
CA ILE A 51 5.97 -3.29 3.64
C ILE A 51 5.09 -4.21 4.50
N SER A 52 3.76 -4.06 4.37
CA SER A 52 2.78 -4.83 5.16
C SER A 52 1.90 -5.76 4.32
N TRP A 53 1.86 -5.56 3.01
CA TRP A 53 1.01 -6.32 2.09
C TRP A 53 1.61 -6.43 0.68
N TYR A 54 1.13 -7.40 -0.10
CA TYR A 54 1.49 -7.54 -1.50
C TYR A 54 0.37 -8.20 -2.31
N TYR A 55 0.43 -8.03 -3.63
CA TYR A 55 -0.38 -8.79 -4.58
C TYR A 55 0.42 -9.08 -5.86
N ASN A 56 -0.08 -9.97 -6.71
CA ASN A 56 0.62 -10.47 -7.90
C ASN A 56 -0.31 -10.71 -9.10
N TRP A 57 -1.41 -9.95 -9.20
CA TRP A 57 -2.42 -10.07 -10.26
C TRP A 57 -3.09 -11.45 -10.35
N SER A 58 -2.95 -12.30 -9.33
CA SER A 58 -3.42 -13.68 -9.31
C SER A 58 -4.23 -13.98 -8.05
N PRO A 59 -5.13 -14.98 -8.07
CA PRO A 59 -5.71 -15.52 -6.85
C PRO A 59 -4.68 -16.34 -6.03
N ASN A 60 -3.57 -16.74 -6.64
CA ASN A 60 -2.54 -17.59 -6.03
C ASN A 60 -1.39 -16.77 -5.45
N PRO A 61 -0.98 -17.00 -4.19
CA PRO A 61 0.16 -16.33 -3.59
C PRO A 61 1.49 -16.89 -4.09
N ASN A 62 2.52 -16.03 -4.16
CA ASN A 62 3.91 -16.42 -4.42
C ASN A 62 4.59 -17.04 -3.17
N THR A 63 4.06 -18.14 -2.62
CA THR A 63 4.54 -18.72 -1.33
C THR A 63 5.97 -19.24 -1.36
N ASP A 64 6.49 -19.54 -2.54
CA ASP A 64 7.88 -19.98 -2.71
C ASP A 64 8.88 -18.81 -2.63
N LEU A 65 8.38 -17.58 -2.78
CA LEU A 65 9.19 -16.35 -2.81
C LEU A 65 8.96 -15.47 -1.57
N ILE A 66 7.72 -15.41 -1.09
CA ILE A 66 7.32 -14.67 0.11
C ILE A 66 6.81 -15.67 1.13
N SER A 67 7.46 -15.70 2.30
CA SER A 67 7.10 -16.63 3.38
C SER A 67 5.67 -16.39 3.86
N THR A 68 4.89 -17.45 4.04
CA THR A 68 3.52 -17.33 4.55
C THR A 68 3.52 -16.65 5.91
N GLY A 69 2.68 -15.62 6.05
CA GLY A 69 2.52 -14.85 7.29
C GLY A 69 3.53 -13.73 7.50
N SER A 70 4.52 -13.53 6.61
CA SER A 70 5.39 -12.34 6.68
C SER A 70 4.66 -11.08 6.23
N LEU A 71 3.72 -11.21 5.27
CA LEU A 71 2.94 -10.11 4.69
C LEU A 71 1.50 -10.56 4.42
N GLU A 72 0.55 -9.62 4.45
CA GLU A 72 -0.80 -9.90 3.94
C GLU A 72 -0.74 -10.09 2.41
N PHE A 73 -1.12 -11.26 1.94
CA PHE A 73 -1.38 -11.47 0.51
C PHE A 73 -2.79 -11.01 0.16
N VAL A 74 -2.91 -10.19 -0.87
CA VAL A 74 -4.20 -9.72 -1.39
C VAL A 74 -4.46 -10.41 -2.74
N PRO A 75 -5.35 -11.42 -2.82
CA PRO A 75 -5.67 -12.05 -4.10
C PRO A 75 -6.37 -11.09 -5.06
N MET A 76 -6.22 -11.36 -6.35
CA MET A 76 -6.92 -10.63 -7.40
C MET A 76 -7.72 -11.56 -8.32
N ILE A 77 -8.96 -11.17 -8.61
CA ILE A 77 -9.73 -11.69 -9.74
C ILE A 77 -9.43 -10.77 -10.92
N HIS A 78 -8.43 -11.12 -11.71
CA HIS A 78 -7.88 -10.24 -12.76
C HIS A 78 -8.89 -9.90 -13.86
N GLY A 79 -9.71 -10.86 -14.29
CA GLY A 79 -10.69 -10.68 -15.34
C GLY A 79 -11.84 -11.69 -15.24
N ILE A 80 -12.81 -11.61 -16.16
CA ILE A 80 -13.98 -12.51 -16.16
C ILE A 80 -13.54 -13.98 -16.31
N GLU A 81 -12.49 -14.29 -17.08
CA GLU A 81 -12.06 -15.67 -17.24
C GLU A 81 -11.63 -16.32 -15.91
N ALA A 82 -11.14 -15.53 -14.95
CA ALA A 82 -10.82 -16.03 -13.62
C ALA A 82 -12.07 -16.45 -12.83
N THR A 83 -13.23 -15.85 -13.10
CA THR A 83 -14.51 -16.21 -12.45
C THR A 83 -15.07 -17.54 -12.95
N GLU A 84 -14.71 -17.93 -14.17
CA GLU A 84 -15.15 -19.19 -14.80
C GLU A 84 -14.28 -20.39 -14.39
N GLN A 85 -13.11 -20.12 -13.83
CA GLN A 85 -12.19 -21.15 -13.37
C GLN A 85 -12.64 -21.73 -12.03
N SER A 86 -12.94 -23.03 -12.03
CA SER A 86 -13.36 -23.77 -10.81
C SER A 86 -12.36 -23.69 -9.65
N GLY A 87 -11.08 -23.39 -9.93
CA GLY A 87 -10.02 -23.28 -8.92
C GLY A 87 -9.99 -21.94 -8.17
N THR A 88 -10.52 -20.86 -8.75
CA THR A 88 -10.34 -19.49 -8.22
C THR A 88 -10.93 -19.32 -6.83
N GLU A 89 -12.22 -19.63 -6.66
CA GLU A 89 -12.87 -19.55 -5.35
C GLU A 89 -12.20 -20.46 -4.32
N ARG A 90 -11.83 -21.69 -4.72
CA ARG A 90 -11.15 -22.64 -3.83
C ARG A 90 -9.81 -22.09 -3.37
N MET A 91 -9.04 -21.48 -4.26
CA MET A 91 -7.76 -20.86 -3.95
C MET A 91 -7.99 -19.74 -2.93
N ILE A 92 -8.85 -18.76 -3.25
CA ILE A 92 -9.18 -17.63 -2.36
C ILE A 92 -9.64 -18.13 -0.97
N SER A 93 -10.55 -19.11 -0.94
CA SER A 93 -11.08 -19.69 0.32
C SER A 93 -10.00 -20.34 1.20
N SER A 94 -8.92 -20.84 0.59
CA SER A 94 -7.84 -21.55 1.29
C SER A 94 -6.71 -20.63 1.77
N LEU A 95 -6.74 -19.35 1.39
CA LEU A 95 -5.76 -18.37 1.87
C LEU A 95 -5.82 -18.21 3.39
N ASP A 96 -4.68 -17.89 3.98
CA ASP A 96 -4.55 -17.62 5.40
C ASP A 96 -5.55 -16.53 5.85
N LYS A 97 -5.98 -16.57 7.12
CA LYS A 97 -6.98 -15.62 7.64
C LYS A 97 -6.47 -14.18 7.73
N SER A 98 -5.15 -13.97 7.64
CA SER A 98 -4.55 -12.65 7.50
C SER A 98 -4.90 -11.96 6.17
N SER A 99 -5.20 -12.72 5.10
CA SER A 99 -5.75 -12.15 3.85
C SER A 99 -7.20 -11.73 4.07
N THR A 100 -7.45 -10.42 4.12
CA THR A 100 -8.78 -9.86 4.44
C THR A 100 -9.42 -9.12 3.27
N HIS A 101 -8.64 -8.83 2.22
CA HIS A 101 -9.08 -8.06 1.06
C HIS A 101 -9.03 -8.89 -0.23
N LEU A 102 -9.85 -8.52 -1.20
CA LEU A 102 -9.94 -9.13 -2.52
C LEU A 102 -10.01 -8.03 -3.57
N LEU A 103 -9.02 -8.00 -4.47
CA LEU A 103 -9.02 -7.11 -5.62
C LEU A 103 -9.85 -7.71 -6.76
N SER A 104 -10.65 -6.86 -7.42
CA SER A 104 -11.39 -7.21 -8.63
C SER A 104 -10.71 -6.63 -9.88
N PHE A 105 -11.37 -6.73 -11.03
CA PHE A 105 -10.78 -6.71 -12.37
C PHE A 105 -9.69 -5.64 -12.62
N ASN A 106 -8.63 -6.07 -13.31
CA ASN A 106 -7.43 -5.28 -13.60
C ASN A 106 -7.57 -4.54 -14.93
N GLU A 107 -7.59 -3.21 -14.91
CA GLU A 107 -7.69 -2.34 -16.08
C GLU A 107 -8.67 -2.88 -17.14
N PRO A 108 -9.95 -3.05 -16.78
CA PRO A 108 -10.95 -3.54 -17.73
C PRO A 108 -11.15 -2.58 -18.90
N ASP A 109 -10.82 -1.30 -18.72
CA ASP A 109 -10.78 -0.27 -19.77
C ASP A 109 -9.54 -0.37 -20.68
N GLY A 110 -8.53 -1.15 -20.28
CA GLY A 110 -7.32 -1.44 -21.04
C GLY A 110 -7.46 -2.67 -21.95
N THR A 111 -6.33 -3.16 -22.47
CA THR A 111 -6.30 -4.35 -23.34
C THR A 111 -5.53 -5.49 -22.68
N THR A 112 -5.79 -6.74 -23.06
CA THR A 112 -4.99 -7.89 -22.60
C THR A 112 -3.53 -7.82 -23.05
N GLY A 113 -3.26 -7.19 -24.19
CA GLY A 113 -1.89 -6.95 -24.67
C GLY A 113 -1.10 -5.94 -23.82
N SER A 114 -1.79 -5.07 -23.08
CA SER A 114 -1.17 -4.11 -22.14
C SER A 114 -1.18 -4.61 -20.70
N GLY A 115 -1.63 -5.84 -20.43
CA GLY A 115 -1.78 -6.40 -19.08
C GLY A 115 -3.13 -6.15 -18.43
N GLY A 116 -4.05 -5.42 -19.08
CA GLY A 116 -5.42 -5.23 -18.60
C GLY A 116 -6.32 -6.44 -18.90
N SER A 117 -7.57 -6.38 -18.46
CA SER A 117 -8.53 -7.48 -18.62
C SER A 117 -9.49 -7.30 -19.80
N SER A 118 -9.56 -6.10 -20.40
CA SER A 118 -10.35 -5.82 -21.61
C SER A 118 -11.83 -6.24 -21.52
N ILE A 119 -12.57 -5.65 -20.58
CA ILE A 119 -13.96 -6.02 -20.27
C ILE A 119 -14.88 -4.82 -20.50
N SER A 120 -16.04 -5.03 -21.12
CA SER A 120 -17.08 -4.00 -21.18
C SER A 120 -17.61 -3.67 -19.78
N PRO A 121 -18.05 -2.43 -19.51
CA PRO A 121 -18.68 -2.08 -18.24
C PRO A 121 -19.88 -2.97 -17.89
N GLU A 122 -20.69 -3.35 -18.88
CA GLU A 122 -21.89 -4.16 -18.71
C GLU A 122 -21.56 -5.61 -18.34
N ASP A 123 -20.57 -6.22 -19.01
CA ASP A 123 -20.12 -7.58 -18.70
C ASP A 123 -19.44 -7.63 -17.34
N ALA A 124 -18.61 -6.62 -17.03
CA ALA A 124 -17.98 -6.49 -15.73
C ALA A 124 -19.02 -6.35 -14.62
N ALA A 125 -20.07 -5.54 -14.78
CA ALA A 125 -21.11 -5.36 -13.77
C ALA A 125 -21.85 -6.67 -13.47
N ARG A 126 -22.22 -7.44 -14.51
CA ARG A 126 -22.83 -8.77 -14.34
C ARG A 126 -21.91 -9.72 -13.57
N SER A 127 -20.66 -9.87 -14.02
CA SER A 127 -19.70 -10.77 -13.38
C SER A 127 -19.36 -10.33 -11.96
N TYR A 128 -19.26 -9.02 -11.71
CA TYR A 128 -18.99 -8.46 -10.39
C TYR A 128 -20.10 -8.80 -9.40
N ILE A 129 -21.36 -8.55 -9.76
CA ILE A 129 -22.52 -8.84 -8.91
C ILE A 129 -22.67 -10.36 -8.69
N ASP A 130 -22.51 -11.18 -9.73
CA ASP A 130 -22.73 -12.63 -9.64
C ASP A 130 -21.59 -13.37 -8.93
N TYR A 131 -20.35 -12.88 -9.04
CA TYR A 131 -19.17 -13.60 -8.58
C TYR A 131 -18.41 -12.88 -7.47
N VAL A 132 -18.20 -11.56 -7.54
CA VAL A 132 -17.35 -10.84 -6.59
C VAL A 132 -18.14 -10.41 -5.34
N VAL A 133 -19.33 -9.80 -5.51
CA VAL A 133 -20.18 -9.34 -4.38
C VAL A 133 -20.45 -10.43 -3.33
N PRO A 134 -20.71 -11.72 -3.69
CA PRO A 134 -20.92 -12.78 -2.70
C PRO A 134 -19.73 -13.07 -1.78
N PHE A 135 -18.50 -12.60 -2.09
CA PHE A 135 -17.37 -12.70 -1.17
C PHE A 135 -17.54 -11.78 0.06
N ARG A 136 -18.30 -10.68 -0.04
CA ARG A 136 -18.50 -9.74 1.07
C ARG A 136 -19.19 -10.33 2.30
N ASN A 137 -20.04 -11.34 2.08
CA ASN A 137 -20.83 -12.00 3.13
C ASN A 137 -20.48 -13.48 3.29
N GLY A 138 -19.37 -13.92 2.70
CA GLY A 138 -18.88 -15.30 2.77
C GLY A 138 -19.70 -16.34 2.03
N SER A 139 -20.74 -15.96 1.26
CA SER A 139 -21.46 -16.90 0.39
C SER A 139 -20.57 -17.50 -0.69
N ARG A 140 -19.50 -16.77 -1.07
CA ARG A 140 -18.31 -17.29 -1.72
C ARG A 140 -17.09 -17.03 -0.86
N GLY A 141 -16.05 -17.84 -0.99
CA GLY A 141 -14.79 -17.61 -0.27
C GLY A 141 -14.78 -18.07 1.19
N GLY A 142 -15.93 -18.54 1.73
CA GLY A 142 -16.05 -19.17 3.05
C GLY A 142 -15.88 -18.25 4.27
N ARG A 143 -15.71 -16.94 4.06
CA ARG A 143 -15.60 -15.89 5.09
C ARG A 143 -15.93 -14.54 4.47
N ASP A 144 -16.14 -13.53 5.30
CA ASP A 144 -16.32 -12.16 4.81
C ASP A 144 -14.99 -11.62 4.29
N TRP A 145 -15.02 -11.10 3.06
CA TRP A 145 -13.91 -10.40 2.42
C TRP A 145 -14.27 -8.94 2.20
N LYS A 146 -13.30 -8.04 2.34
CA LYS A 146 -13.44 -6.69 1.80
C LYS A 146 -13.13 -6.74 0.32
N ILE A 147 -14.05 -6.28 -0.55
CA ILE A 147 -13.84 -6.31 -2.00
C ILE A 147 -13.59 -4.91 -2.56
N SER A 148 -12.79 -4.83 -3.62
CA SER A 148 -12.61 -3.59 -4.38
C SER A 148 -13.62 -3.49 -5.53
N HIS A 149 -13.88 -2.27 -6.00
CA HIS A 149 -14.29 -2.06 -7.39
C HIS A 149 -13.14 -2.36 -8.37
N PRO A 150 -13.43 -2.54 -9.68
CA PRO A 150 -12.40 -2.72 -10.69
C PRO A 150 -11.39 -1.56 -10.68
N SER A 151 -10.11 -1.88 -10.86
CA SER A 151 -9.04 -0.88 -10.94
C SER A 151 -8.87 -0.48 -12.40
N THR A 152 -9.32 0.70 -12.80
CA THR A 152 -9.14 1.20 -14.18
C THR A 152 -7.79 1.88 -14.36
N THR A 153 -7.37 2.08 -15.61
CA THR A 153 -6.25 2.99 -15.89
C THR A 153 -6.52 4.37 -15.28
N GLY A 154 -5.46 5.05 -14.83
CA GLY A 154 -5.52 6.40 -14.28
C GLY A 154 -5.77 7.47 -15.36
N SER A 155 -6.93 7.44 -16.00
CA SER A 155 -7.22 8.24 -17.19
C SER A 155 -8.68 8.69 -17.27
N GLY A 156 -8.96 9.63 -18.18
CA GLY A 156 -10.34 10.03 -18.48
C GLY A 156 -11.21 8.87 -19.00
N ASN A 157 -10.62 7.96 -19.78
CA ASN A 157 -11.30 6.75 -20.25
C ASN A 157 -11.62 5.80 -19.09
N GLY A 158 -10.68 5.61 -18.15
CA GLY A 158 -10.91 4.81 -16.95
C GLY A 158 -12.05 5.37 -16.10
N LEU A 159 -12.12 6.70 -15.95
CA LEU A 159 -13.23 7.34 -15.24
C LEU A 159 -14.58 7.15 -15.94
N GLU A 160 -14.62 7.27 -17.26
CA GLU A 160 -15.84 7.02 -18.05
C GLU A 160 -16.28 5.56 -17.96
N TRP A 161 -15.32 4.63 -17.98
CA TRP A 161 -15.59 3.21 -17.76
C TRP A 161 -16.19 2.96 -16.38
N LEU A 162 -15.62 3.52 -15.31
CA LEU A 162 -16.15 3.40 -13.94
C LEU A 162 -17.58 3.95 -13.81
N ARG A 163 -17.89 5.06 -14.48
CA ARG A 163 -19.25 5.63 -14.50
C ARG A 163 -20.24 4.69 -15.20
N SER A 164 -19.86 4.16 -16.35
CA SER A 164 -20.69 3.22 -17.11
C SER A 164 -20.89 1.89 -16.36
N PHE A 165 -19.86 1.42 -15.67
CA PHE A 165 -19.90 0.23 -14.81
C PHE A 165 -20.89 0.46 -13.67
N ASN A 166 -20.76 1.57 -12.94
CA ASN A 166 -21.68 1.92 -11.86
C ASN A 166 -23.14 2.03 -12.36
N SER A 167 -23.37 2.66 -13.52
CA SER A 167 -24.71 2.70 -14.13
C SER A 167 -25.25 1.31 -14.43
N SER A 168 -24.42 0.45 -15.02
CA SER A 168 -24.77 -0.94 -15.35
C SER A 168 -25.10 -1.75 -14.09
N CYS A 169 -24.43 -1.49 -12.97
CA CYS A 169 -24.78 -2.11 -11.69
C CYS A 169 -26.17 -1.72 -11.21
N TYR A 170 -26.54 -0.44 -11.30
CA TYR A 170 -27.88 0.02 -10.92
C TYR A 170 -28.98 -0.47 -11.90
N ASP A 171 -28.64 -0.77 -13.15
CA ASP A 171 -29.56 -1.43 -14.07
C ASP A 171 -29.81 -2.91 -13.70
N ILE A 172 -28.83 -3.58 -13.09
CA ILE A 172 -28.92 -4.98 -12.64
C ILE A 172 -29.57 -5.10 -11.26
N ASP A 173 -29.11 -4.30 -10.30
CA ASP A 173 -29.61 -4.21 -8.93
C ASP A 173 -29.94 -2.75 -8.59
N PRO A 174 -31.18 -2.30 -8.86
CA PRO A 174 -31.60 -0.92 -8.60
C PRO A 174 -31.59 -0.52 -7.12
N GLU A 175 -31.60 -1.49 -6.20
CA GLU A 175 -31.64 -1.23 -4.76
C GLU A 175 -30.23 -1.06 -4.18
N ASN A 176 -29.27 -1.86 -4.64
CA ASN A 176 -27.93 -1.93 -4.04
C ASN A 176 -26.79 -1.44 -4.95
N GLY A 177 -27.01 -1.29 -6.27
CA GLY A 177 -25.98 -0.93 -7.23
C GLY A 177 -24.82 -1.93 -7.24
N CYS A 178 -23.57 -1.45 -7.19
CA CYS A 178 -22.39 -2.28 -6.96
C CYS A 178 -21.82 -2.05 -5.56
N PRO A 179 -22.10 -2.95 -4.58
CA PRO A 179 -21.52 -2.84 -3.26
C PRO A 179 -20.01 -3.10 -3.29
N THR A 180 -19.24 -2.22 -2.66
CA THR A 180 -17.78 -2.34 -2.50
C THR A 180 -17.35 -1.89 -1.12
N ASP A 181 -16.16 -2.31 -0.68
CA ASP A 181 -15.58 -1.92 0.62
C ASP A 181 -14.42 -0.93 0.47
N PHE A 182 -13.75 -0.93 -0.69
CA PHE A 182 -12.68 0.00 -1.02
C PHE A 182 -12.55 0.19 -2.54
N VAL A 183 -11.69 1.12 -2.96
CA VAL A 183 -11.46 1.45 -4.36
C VAL A 183 -9.99 1.22 -4.70
N ALA A 184 -9.73 0.33 -5.65
CA ALA A 184 -8.40 0.13 -6.21
C ALA A 184 -8.08 1.21 -7.25
N VAL A 185 -6.83 1.67 -7.28
CA VAL A 185 -6.40 2.82 -8.06
C VAL A 185 -5.05 2.55 -8.71
N HIS A 186 -4.96 2.78 -10.02
CA HIS A 186 -3.69 2.84 -10.74
C HIS A 186 -3.34 4.28 -11.11
N TRP A 187 -2.05 4.59 -11.08
CA TRP A 187 -1.53 5.84 -11.62
C TRP A 187 -0.10 5.72 -12.13
N TYR A 188 0.08 5.92 -13.43
CA TYR A 188 1.40 6.01 -14.04
C TYR A 188 1.61 7.41 -14.63
N GLY A 189 2.40 8.24 -13.96
CA GLY A 189 2.58 9.63 -14.31
C GLY A 189 3.19 10.47 -13.18
N ASP A 190 3.19 11.78 -13.35
CA ASP A 190 3.77 12.69 -12.35
C ASP A 190 2.91 12.80 -11.06
N PHE A 191 3.47 13.48 -10.07
CA PHE A 191 2.79 13.70 -8.79
C PHE A 191 1.53 14.57 -8.92
N GLY A 192 1.54 15.57 -9.80
CA GLY A 192 0.40 16.48 -9.97
C GLY A 192 -0.84 15.73 -10.48
N GLY A 193 -0.63 14.83 -11.45
CA GLY A 193 -1.67 13.96 -11.95
C GLY A 193 -2.12 12.92 -10.92
N LEU A 194 -1.21 12.34 -10.12
CA LEU A 194 -1.59 11.44 -9.01
C LEU A 194 -2.55 12.13 -8.04
N ALA A 195 -2.18 13.32 -7.57
CA ALA A 195 -2.98 14.08 -6.62
C ALA A 195 -4.35 14.44 -7.21
N SER A 196 -4.38 14.89 -8.47
CA SER A 196 -5.62 15.20 -9.18
C SER A 196 -6.52 13.97 -9.38
N TRP A 197 -5.92 12.81 -9.68
CA TRP A 197 -6.66 11.57 -9.91
C TRP A 197 -7.30 11.05 -8.62
N LEU A 198 -6.54 11.05 -7.52
CA LEU A 198 -7.08 10.67 -6.22
C LEU A 198 -8.19 11.61 -5.76
N GLY A 199 -8.07 12.92 -5.99
CA GLY A 199 -9.15 13.87 -5.70
C GLY A 199 -10.41 13.60 -6.54
N THR A 200 -10.24 13.25 -7.81
CA THR A 200 -11.35 12.91 -8.71
C THR A 200 -12.09 11.65 -8.25
N LEU A 201 -11.34 10.61 -7.83
CA LEU A 201 -11.93 9.37 -7.33
C LEU A 201 -12.58 9.55 -5.95
N ASP A 202 -11.96 10.31 -5.06
CA ASP A 202 -12.58 10.64 -3.77
C ASP A 202 -13.89 11.42 -3.96
N GLU A 203 -13.93 12.37 -4.90
CA GLU A 203 -15.18 13.06 -5.24
C GLU A 203 -16.23 12.09 -5.83
N PHE A 204 -15.83 11.24 -6.77
CA PHE A 204 -16.73 10.30 -7.43
C PHE A 204 -17.35 9.30 -6.45
N TYR A 205 -16.56 8.78 -5.49
CA TYR A 205 -17.00 7.74 -4.57
C TYR A 205 -17.56 8.26 -3.24
N ASN A 206 -17.03 9.37 -2.72
CA ASN A 206 -17.29 9.80 -1.35
C ASN A 206 -18.06 11.12 -1.24
N ALA A 207 -17.83 12.10 -2.13
CA ALA A 207 -18.39 13.46 -1.93
C ALA A 207 -19.93 13.52 -1.91
N ASN A 208 -20.59 12.62 -2.64
CA ASN A 208 -22.06 12.52 -2.68
C ASN A 208 -22.58 11.24 -2.02
N SER A 209 -21.73 10.50 -1.30
CA SER A 209 -22.15 9.27 -0.65
C SER A 209 -23.04 9.56 0.54
N THR A 210 -24.18 8.86 0.62
CA THR A 210 -25.05 8.86 1.81
C THR A 210 -24.61 7.84 2.85
N SER A 211 -23.57 7.04 2.53
CA SER A 211 -22.94 6.11 3.46
C SER A 211 -22.30 6.87 4.62
N GLN A 212 -22.42 6.33 5.83
CA GLN A 212 -21.72 6.85 7.00
C GLN A 212 -20.21 6.56 6.96
N SER A 213 -19.76 5.68 6.05
CA SER A 213 -18.38 5.26 5.91
C SER A 213 -17.78 5.74 4.60
N THR A 214 -16.68 6.47 4.68
CA THR A 214 -15.82 6.83 3.54
C THR A 214 -15.17 5.58 2.96
N LEU A 215 -15.31 5.37 1.65
CA LEU A 215 -14.56 4.35 0.93
C LEU A 215 -13.09 4.77 0.85
N LYS A 216 -12.21 3.89 1.33
CA LYS A 216 -10.77 4.12 1.27
C LYS A 216 -10.23 3.80 -0.12
N LEU A 217 -9.25 4.58 -0.55
CA LEU A 217 -8.50 4.37 -1.78
C LEU A 217 -7.25 3.52 -1.49
N TRP A 218 -7.02 2.56 -2.36
CA TRP A 218 -5.86 1.69 -2.38
C TRP A 218 -5.14 1.88 -3.71
N ILE A 219 -3.98 2.51 -3.67
CA ILE A 219 -3.16 2.70 -4.86
C ILE A 219 -2.41 1.38 -5.11
N THR A 220 -2.99 0.49 -5.90
CA THR A 220 -2.40 -0.84 -6.16
C THR A 220 -1.23 -0.76 -7.12
N GLU A 221 -1.18 0.27 -7.97
CA GLU A 221 -0.04 0.53 -8.84
C GLU A 221 0.24 2.03 -8.93
N MET A 222 1.48 2.42 -8.65
CA MET A 222 1.99 3.72 -9.04
C MET A 222 3.42 3.66 -9.57
N GLY A 223 3.71 4.48 -10.57
CA GLY A 223 5.04 4.57 -11.16
C GLY A 223 5.19 5.80 -12.05
N LEU A 224 6.43 6.04 -12.50
CA LEU A 224 6.75 7.15 -13.41
C LEU A 224 7.48 6.60 -14.65
N PRO A 225 6.74 6.18 -15.69
CA PRO A 225 7.34 5.51 -16.85
C PRO A 225 8.30 6.39 -17.65
N GLN A 226 9.36 5.78 -18.17
CA GLN A 226 10.33 6.39 -19.10
C GLN A 226 11.01 7.67 -18.59
N GLN A 227 11.13 7.82 -17.27
CA GLN A 227 11.83 8.95 -16.66
C GLN A 227 13.19 8.54 -16.10
N SER A 228 14.07 9.53 -15.91
CA SER A 228 15.35 9.32 -15.25
C SER A 228 15.16 8.91 -13.79
N ALA A 229 16.11 8.18 -13.23
CA ALA A 229 16.12 7.83 -11.81
C ALA A 229 15.93 9.07 -10.90
N GLU A 230 16.59 10.19 -11.24
CA GLU A 230 16.45 11.47 -10.53
C GLU A 230 15.00 11.99 -10.51
N ASN A 231 14.32 11.99 -11.67
CA ASN A 231 12.93 12.43 -11.77
C ASN A 231 12.00 11.49 -10.99
N THR A 232 12.23 10.18 -11.05
CA THR A 232 11.44 9.19 -10.34
C THR A 232 11.59 9.32 -8.83
N VAL A 233 12.81 9.51 -8.33
CA VAL A 233 13.08 9.84 -6.91
C VAL A 233 12.38 11.14 -6.51
N GLY A 234 12.38 12.16 -7.37
CA GLY A 234 11.66 13.41 -7.15
C GLY A 234 10.14 13.24 -7.06
N MET A 235 9.56 12.35 -7.87
CA MET A 235 8.12 12.00 -7.79
C MET A 235 7.81 11.27 -6.48
N MET A 236 8.59 10.25 -6.12
CA MET A 236 8.36 9.47 -4.90
C MET A 236 8.49 10.32 -3.63
N ASN A 237 9.46 11.24 -3.57
CA ASN A 237 9.63 12.18 -2.46
C ASN A 237 8.39 13.07 -2.22
N GLN A 238 7.64 13.39 -3.27
CA GLN A 238 6.39 14.13 -3.15
C GLN A 238 5.22 13.20 -2.80
N ALA A 239 5.17 12.02 -3.43
CA ALA A 239 4.07 11.09 -3.29
C ALA A 239 3.97 10.48 -1.89
N LEU A 240 5.05 9.96 -1.31
CA LEU A 240 5.01 9.25 -0.02
C LEU A 240 4.42 10.09 1.12
N PRO A 241 4.96 11.28 1.48
CA PRO A 241 4.40 12.08 2.56
C PRO A 241 2.98 12.57 2.27
N TYR A 242 2.64 12.81 0.99
CA TYR A 242 1.28 13.15 0.59
C TYR A 242 0.31 11.99 0.87
N LEU A 243 0.61 10.78 0.40
CA LEU A 243 -0.23 9.59 0.59
C LEU A 243 -0.34 9.18 2.06
N ASP A 244 0.74 9.31 2.84
CA ASP A 244 0.72 9.04 4.28
C ASP A 244 -0.23 10.01 5.01
N GLY A 245 -0.27 11.28 4.60
CA GLY A 245 -1.12 12.33 5.17
C GLY A 245 -2.59 12.32 4.75
N LEU A 246 -2.99 11.50 3.77
CA LEU A 246 -4.39 11.38 3.34
C LEU A 246 -5.13 10.30 4.13
N ASP A 247 -6.11 10.70 4.93
CA ASP A 247 -6.93 9.77 5.72
C ASP A 247 -7.75 8.80 4.86
N TYR A 248 -8.15 9.22 3.66
CA TYR A 248 -8.91 8.37 2.73
C TYR A 248 -8.01 7.43 1.92
N VAL A 249 -6.68 7.54 2.01
CA VAL A 249 -5.74 6.57 1.44
C VAL A 249 -5.36 5.57 2.53
N GLU A 250 -5.69 4.30 2.32
CA GLU A 250 -5.37 3.23 3.29
C GLU A 250 -4.10 2.48 2.90
N ARG A 251 -3.85 2.26 1.60
CA ARG A 251 -2.69 1.50 1.11
C ARG A 251 -2.15 2.03 -0.21
N TYR A 252 -0.86 1.86 -0.44
CA TYR A 252 -0.23 2.14 -1.73
C TYR A 252 0.93 1.19 -2.04
N ALA A 253 1.15 0.94 -3.33
CA ALA A 253 2.21 0.08 -3.84
C ALA A 253 2.92 0.74 -5.02
N TRP A 254 4.23 0.92 -4.89
CA TRP A 254 5.09 1.30 -6.01
C TRP A 254 5.32 0.11 -6.94
N PHE A 255 5.14 0.32 -8.25
CA PHE A 255 5.45 -0.68 -9.27
C PHE A 255 6.95 -0.63 -9.58
N GLY A 256 7.73 -1.46 -8.89
CA GLY A 256 9.19 -1.47 -9.02
C GLY A 256 9.91 -2.59 -8.29
N ALA A 257 9.20 -3.61 -7.78
CA ALA A 257 9.81 -4.71 -7.03
C ALA A 257 10.52 -5.71 -7.97
N PHE A 258 11.55 -5.22 -8.65
CA PHE A 258 12.42 -5.91 -9.60
C PHE A 258 13.74 -5.13 -9.73
N ARG A 259 14.71 -5.75 -10.41
CA ARG A 259 16.00 -5.13 -10.75
C ARG A 259 15.91 -4.30 -12.02
N THR A 260 16.86 -3.39 -12.22
CA THR A 260 16.91 -2.53 -13.40
C THR A 260 16.93 -3.32 -14.73
N ASP A 261 17.62 -4.46 -14.80
CA ASP A 261 17.66 -5.34 -15.98
C ASP A 261 16.37 -6.15 -16.23
N ASP A 262 15.50 -6.26 -15.22
CA ASP A 262 14.19 -6.91 -15.30
C ASP A 262 13.06 -5.91 -15.63
N ALA A 263 13.36 -4.60 -15.69
CA ALA A 263 12.39 -3.58 -16.05
C ALA A 263 11.93 -3.74 -17.51
N ASN A 264 10.62 -3.57 -17.75
CA ASN A 264 10.10 -3.66 -19.11
C ASN A 264 10.27 -2.34 -19.89
N GLU A 265 10.23 -2.44 -21.22
CA GLU A 265 10.42 -1.29 -22.12
C GLU A 265 9.37 -0.19 -21.92
N TRP A 266 8.20 -0.47 -21.36
CA TRP A 266 7.18 0.54 -21.13
C TRP A 266 7.44 1.35 -19.86
N THR A 267 7.80 0.69 -18.75
CA THR A 267 8.15 1.39 -17.50
C THR A 267 9.52 2.04 -17.56
N GLY A 268 10.50 1.37 -18.15
CA GLY A 268 11.91 1.76 -18.10
C GLY A 268 12.55 1.54 -16.72
N ASP A 269 13.88 1.55 -16.67
CA ASP A 269 14.67 1.11 -15.51
C ASP A 269 14.53 2.04 -14.30
N GLY A 270 14.18 3.30 -14.53
CA GLY A 270 14.12 4.34 -13.49
C GLY A 270 13.10 4.08 -12.38
N VAL A 271 12.19 3.10 -12.53
CA VAL A 271 11.22 2.72 -11.49
C VAL A 271 11.67 1.55 -10.60
N ALA A 272 12.77 0.87 -10.94
CA ALA A 272 13.24 -0.30 -10.22
C ALA A 272 13.71 0.05 -8.79
N LEU A 273 13.31 -0.76 -7.82
CA LEU A 273 13.74 -0.65 -6.43
C LEU A 273 15.13 -1.24 -6.20
N PHE A 274 15.61 -2.09 -7.12
CA PHE A 274 16.92 -2.72 -7.06
C PHE A 274 17.77 -2.41 -8.30
N ASP A 275 19.07 -2.26 -8.11
CA ASP A 275 20.05 -2.25 -9.19
C ASP A 275 20.28 -3.69 -9.72
N ASP A 276 21.00 -3.81 -10.84
CA ASP A 276 21.32 -5.11 -11.48
C ASP A 276 22.04 -6.09 -10.52
N ASP A 277 22.75 -5.56 -9.53
CA ASP A 277 23.51 -6.31 -8.53
C ASP A 277 22.66 -6.70 -7.29
N GLY A 278 21.38 -6.30 -7.21
CA GLY A 278 20.46 -6.56 -6.09
C GLY A 278 20.63 -5.62 -4.89
N GLY A 279 21.34 -4.50 -5.06
CA GLY A 279 21.37 -3.40 -4.10
C GLY A 279 20.14 -2.50 -4.27
N LEU A 280 19.59 -1.97 -3.18
CA LEU A 280 18.54 -0.95 -3.28
C LEU A 280 19.05 0.24 -4.11
N THR A 281 18.26 0.69 -5.09
CA THR A 281 18.48 1.99 -5.72
C THR A 281 18.22 3.12 -4.72
N GLU A 282 18.55 4.37 -5.06
CA GLU A 282 18.11 5.52 -4.26
C GLU A 282 16.58 5.53 -4.08
N LEU A 283 15.85 5.18 -5.15
CA LEU A 283 14.40 5.01 -5.13
C LEU A 283 13.96 3.87 -4.19
N GLY A 284 14.63 2.73 -4.26
CA GLY A 284 14.41 1.59 -3.38
C GLY A 284 14.59 1.93 -1.90
N ALA A 285 15.69 2.60 -1.57
CA ALA A 285 15.97 3.05 -0.22
C ALA A 285 14.93 4.06 0.27
N LEU A 286 14.50 4.99 -0.58
CA LEU A 286 13.44 5.94 -0.27
C LEU A 286 12.10 5.23 0.00
N TYR A 287 11.74 4.25 -0.83
CA TYR A 287 10.50 3.48 -0.64
C TYR A 287 10.53 2.69 0.67
N MET A 288 11.66 2.06 0.98
CA MET A 288 11.84 1.26 2.22
C MET A 288 12.00 2.14 3.47
N GLY A 289 12.35 3.42 3.33
CA GLY A 289 12.36 4.39 4.42
C GLY A 289 13.45 4.16 5.47
N GLU A 290 13.17 4.56 6.72
CA GLU A 290 14.15 4.57 7.80
C GLU A 290 14.75 3.17 8.04
N GLY A 291 16.09 3.10 8.13
CA GLY A 291 16.82 1.84 8.33
C GLY A 291 17.28 1.15 7.05
N PHE A 292 16.87 1.64 5.88
CA PHE A 292 17.32 1.15 4.58
C PHE A 292 18.15 2.21 3.85
N LYS A 293 19.13 1.77 3.07
CA LYS A 293 20.05 2.65 2.35
C LYS A 293 20.35 2.14 0.95
N GLU A 294 20.70 3.06 0.07
CA GLU A 294 21.18 2.75 -1.27
C GLU A 294 22.34 1.73 -1.22
N GLY A 295 22.32 0.76 -2.14
CA GLY A 295 23.26 -0.36 -2.22
C GLY A 295 23.06 -1.46 -1.18
N GLN A 296 22.06 -1.36 -0.29
CA GLN A 296 21.75 -2.43 0.66
C GLN A 296 21.16 -3.65 -0.06
N LYS A 297 21.71 -4.83 0.23
CA LYS A 297 21.26 -6.12 -0.30
C LYS A 297 20.56 -6.93 0.78
N GLY A 298 19.71 -7.89 0.37
CA GLY A 298 19.08 -8.84 1.29
C GLY A 298 19.93 -10.07 1.63
N GLU A 299 21.13 -10.18 1.06
CA GLU A 299 22.15 -11.11 1.52
C GLU A 299 22.65 -10.63 2.90
N GLY A 300 22.38 -11.42 3.94
CA GLY A 300 22.45 -10.98 5.33
C GLY A 300 23.69 -10.13 5.66
N SER A 301 23.46 -8.95 6.23
CA SER A 301 24.48 -8.26 7.00
C SER A 301 24.79 -9.10 8.24
N GLY A 302 25.77 -9.99 8.11
CA GLY A 302 26.56 -10.49 9.22
C GLY A 302 27.38 -9.35 9.84
N ALA A 303 26.71 -8.32 10.36
CA ALA A 303 27.29 -7.27 11.18
C ALA A 303 26.15 -6.69 12.01
N GLY A 304 26.09 -7.10 13.27
CA GLY A 304 25.10 -6.62 14.22
C GLY A 304 25.01 -5.10 14.19
N MET A 305 23.80 -4.60 13.94
CA MET A 305 23.43 -3.27 14.34
C MET A 305 23.40 -3.31 15.87
N LEU A 306 24.55 -3.04 16.49
CA LEU A 306 24.62 -2.67 17.90
C LEU A 306 23.80 -1.39 18.02
N SER A 307 22.53 -1.55 18.40
CA SER A 307 21.75 -0.49 18.99
C SER A 307 22.48 -0.04 20.24
N VAL A 308 23.32 0.98 20.10
CA VAL A 308 23.87 1.69 21.24
C VAL A 308 22.68 2.41 21.87
N ASN A 309 22.04 1.75 22.84
CA ASN A 309 21.07 2.35 23.73
C ASN A 309 21.76 3.53 24.43
N LEU A 310 21.49 4.75 23.94
CA LEU A 310 22.03 6.00 24.48
C LEU A 310 21.64 6.24 25.96
N VAL A 311 20.70 5.44 26.47
CA VAL A 311 20.23 5.47 27.86
C VAL A 311 21.24 4.85 28.84
N ALA A 312 22.14 3.96 28.40
CA ALA A 312 23.07 3.28 29.31
C ALA A 312 24.35 4.10 29.63
N VAL A 313 24.69 5.11 28.84
CA VAL A 313 25.94 5.88 29.02
C VAL A 313 25.80 7.00 30.07
N VAL A 314 24.58 7.40 30.43
CA VAL A 314 24.35 8.43 31.47
C VAL A 314 24.39 7.83 32.89
N ALA A 315 24.32 6.51 33.05
CA ALA A 315 24.25 5.87 34.38
C ALA A 315 25.62 5.54 35.03
N MET A 316 26.75 5.71 34.32
CA MET A 316 28.10 5.45 34.87
C MET A 316 28.97 6.71 35.05
N GLY A 317 28.34 7.89 35.17
CA GLY A 317 29.03 9.17 35.40
C GLY A 317 28.77 9.84 36.75
N LEU A 318 28.01 9.22 37.67
CA LEU A 318 27.54 9.88 38.91
C LEU A 318 27.79 9.09 40.20
N LEU A 319 28.83 8.25 40.26
CA LEU A 319 29.30 7.63 41.51
C LEU A 319 30.81 7.79 41.69
N SER A 320 31.29 9.03 41.82
CA SER A 320 32.66 9.28 42.28
C SER A 320 32.88 10.65 42.93
N VAL A 321 31.87 11.20 43.62
CA VAL A 321 32.08 12.30 44.56
C VAL A 321 31.19 12.09 45.77
N LEU A 322 31.75 11.57 46.86
CA LEU A 322 31.45 11.88 48.27
C LEU A 322 31.95 10.75 49.18
N THR A 323 33.26 10.73 49.47
CA THR A 323 33.77 10.42 50.82
C THR A 323 35.23 10.87 50.89
N SER A 324 35.45 12.12 51.29
CA SER A 324 36.67 12.54 51.99
C SER A 324 36.50 13.99 52.43
N THR A 325 36.07 14.20 53.67
CA THR A 325 36.75 15.06 54.67
C THR A 325 35.92 15.17 55.96
N LEU A 326 36.57 14.75 57.05
CA LEU A 326 36.37 15.09 58.48
C LEU A 326 35.03 14.77 59.15
#